data_AF-A0A4Y9XXZ0-F1
#
_entry.id   AF-A0A4Y9XXZ0-F1
#
_cell.length_a   1.000
_cell.length_b   1.000
_cell.length_c   1.000
_cell.angle_alpha   90.00
_cell.angle_beta   90.00
_cell.angle_gamma   90.00
#
_symmetry.space_group_name_H-M   'P 1'
#
loop_
_entity.id
_entity.type
_entity.pdbx_description
1 polymer ?
#
loop_
_entity_poly.entity_id
_entity_poly.type
_entity_poly.pdbx_seq_one_letter_code
_entity_poly.pdbx_strand_id
1 'polypeptide(L)'
;MPTYWGKQSQHNPPAHNGHTNGRQPRVPTYAFNFGRRPPSLPLLRLRHDEREAVTIQVDGRPESKGPQLTWVTSVRPATHIGKGQLIVLSAENAKTGIGRVAEITDMYRHWITRLVTGGPGNVYIKIPVAWSRLDGPENIIHTQLYRSLPAVPLPPPTLRNDPLIMETYESPYEFELESAERDDE
;
A
#
# COMPACT_ATOMS: atom_id res chain seq x y z
N MET A 1 6.86 64.70 5.11
CA MET A 1 7.97 65.60 4.75
C MET A 1 8.93 65.67 5.94
N PRO A 2 10.25 65.47 5.77
CA PRO A 2 10.94 64.84 4.64
C PRO A 2 10.54 63.33 4.53
N THR A 3 11.34 62.25 4.50
CA THR A 3 12.79 62.00 4.66
C THR A 3 13.14 60.64 3.99
N TYR A 4 14.41 60.37 3.70
CA TYR A 4 14.89 59.08 3.16
C TYR A 4 16.32 58.77 3.63
N TRP A 5 16.84 57.60 3.23
CA TRP A 5 18.20 57.06 3.47
C TRP A 5 18.50 56.54 4.90
N GLY A 6 19.16 55.40 5.10
CA GLY A 6 19.57 54.35 4.14
C GLY A 6 20.94 53.74 4.44
N LYS A 7 20.99 52.44 4.79
CA LYS A 7 22.24 51.65 4.82
C LYS A 7 21.99 50.21 4.38
N GLN A 8 22.52 49.84 3.21
CA GLN A 8 22.71 48.43 2.85
C GLN A 8 23.99 47.93 3.54
N SER A 9 23.88 46.92 4.40
CA SER A 9 25.05 46.18 4.88
C SER A 9 25.26 44.94 4.01
N GLN A 10 26.18 45.02 3.05
CA GLN A 10 26.66 43.84 2.34
C GLN A 10 27.58 43.03 3.27
N HIS A 11 27.05 41.96 3.86
CA HIS A 11 27.88 40.92 4.47
C HIS A 11 28.06 39.75 3.50
N ASN A 12 29.20 39.71 2.81
CA ASN A 12 29.66 38.48 2.16
C ASN A 12 30.08 37.47 3.24
N PRO A 13 29.52 36.25 3.26
CA PRO A 13 30.09 35.16 4.05
C PRO A 13 31.42 34.68 3.43
N PRO A 14 32.39 34.18 4.23
CA PRO A 14 33.66 33.70 3.72
C PRO A 14 33.51 32.38 2.95
N ALA A 15 34.21 32.26 1.82
CA ALA A 15 34.22 31.05 0.99
C ALA A 15 35.10 29.94 1.60
N HIS A 16 34.50 29.07 2.41
CA HIS A 16 35.18 27.88 2.93
C HIS A 16 35.15 26.72 1.91
N ASN A 17 36.23 26.60 1.13
CA ASN A 17 36.50 25.42 0.29
C ASN A 17 36.89 24.19 1.13
N GLY A 18 35.92 23.61 1.83
CA GLY A 18 36.07 22.36 2.58
C GLY A 18 36.06 21.14 1.67
N HIS A 19 37.19 20.81 1.03
CA HIS A 19 37.37 19.57 0.28
C HIS A 19 37.49 18.34 1.21
N THR A 20 36.41 18.00 1.91
CA THR A 20 36.27 16.69 2.56
C THR A 20 36.04 15.63 1.49
N ASN A 21 37.11 14.94 1.09
CA ASN A 21 37.04 13.71 0.30
C ASN A 21 36.44 12.57 1.13
N GLY A 22 35.15 12.72 1.47
CA GLY A 22 34.34 11.68 2.08
C GLY A 22 34.22 10.52 1.10
N ARG A 23 35.10 9.53 1.26
CA ARG A 23 34.86 8.18 0.74
C ARG A 23 33.53 7.71 1.31
N GLN A 24 32.45 7.89 0.55
CA GLN A 24 31.19 7.21 0.88
C GLN A 24 31.53 5.73 1.05
N PRO A 25 31.14 5.08 2.16
CA PRO A 25 31.22 3.65 2.23
C PRO A 25 30.42 3.12 1.04
N ARG A 26 31.07 2.36 0.16
CA ARG A 26 30.38 1.64 -0.90
C ARG A 26 29.51 0.60 -0.23
N VAL A 27 28.29 1.01 0.17
CA VAL A 27 27.20 0.09 0.45
C VAL A 27 27.18 -0.90 -0.70
N PRO A 28 27.31 -2.21 -0.45
CA PRO A 28 27.31 -3.19 -1.52
C PRO A 28 25.94 -3.11 -2.20
N THR A 29 25.91 -2.48 -3.37
CA THR A 29 24.73 -2.52 -4.24
C THR A 29 24.55 -3.97 -4.64
N TYR A 30 23.71 -4.68 -3.89
CA TYR A 30 23.24 -6.01 -4.22
C TYR A 30 22.38 -5.91 -5.47
N ALA A 31 23.06 -5.79 -6.62
CA ALA A 31 22.48 -5.89 -7.94
C ALA A 31 22.02 -7.34 -8.13
N PHE A 32 20.84 -7.65 -7.60
CA PHE A 32 20.15 -8.90 -7.87
C PHE A 32 19.95 -8.99 -9.38
N ASN A 33 20.77 -9.84 -10.02
CA ASN A 33 20.72 -10.08 -11.46
C ASN A 33 19.41 -10.79 -11.80
N PHE A 34 18.36 -10.01 -12.06
CA PHE A 34 17.02 -10.45 -12.47
C PHE A 34 16.98 -11.02 -13.91
N GLY A 35 18.07 -11.64 -14.39
CA GLY A 35 18.07 -12.53 -15.57
C GLY A 35 17.42 -13.89 -15.27
N ARG A 36 16.39 -13.91 -14.42
CA ARG A 36 15.76 -15.10 -13.83
C ARG A 36 14.25 -14.89 -13.73
N ARG A 37 13.50 -16.00 -13.69
CA ARG A 37 12.02 -16.06 -13.77
C ARG A 37 11.35 -15.09 -12.77
N PRO A 38 10.14 -14.56 -13.08
CA PRO A 38 9.36 -13.82 -12.09
C PRO A 38 9.20 -14.66 -10.81
N PRO A 39 9.27 -14.04 -9.62
CA PRO A 39 9.17 -14.77 -8.37
C PRO A 39 7.80 -15.42 -8.26
N SER A 40 7.78 -16.71 -7.91
CA SER A 40 6.54 -17.47 -7.73
C SER A 40 5.65 -16.88 -6.64
N LEU A 41 4.34 -17.10 -6.76
CA LEU A 41 3.37 -16.82 -5.70
C LEU A 41 3.81 -17.43 -4.35
N PRO A 42 3.45 -16.80 -3.22
CA PRO A 42 3.98 -17.17 -1.92
C PRO A 42 3.39 -18.48 -1.40
N LEU A 43 4.19 -19.23 -0.65
CA LEU A 43 3.76 -20.53 -0.11
C LEU A 43 2.86 -20.36 1.12
N LEU A 44 1.55 -20.25 0.90
CA LEU A 44 0.52 -20.20 1.94
C LEU A 44 -0.07 -21.61 2.20
N ARG A 45 -0.29 -21.98 3.48
CA ARG A 45 -0.60 -23.35 3.94
C ARG A 45 -1.51 -23.42 5.18
N LEU A 46 -2.48 -22.52 5.36
CA LEU A 46 -3.48 -22.69 6.43
C LEU A 46 -4.41 -23.88 6.15
N ARG A 47 -4.81 -24.59 7.21
CA ARG A 47 -5.76 -25.72 7.14
C ARG A 47 -7.20 -25.23 7.33
N HIS A 48 -7.85 -24.86 6.24
CA HIS A 48 -9.29 -24.52 6.15
C HIS A 48 -9.86 -25.13 4.86
N ASP A 49 -11.17 -24.99 4.60
CA ASP A 49 -11.74 -25.33 3.28
C ASP A 49 -11.43 -24.19 2.28
N GLU A 50 -11.02 -24.54 1.05
CA GLU A 50 -10.80 -23.55 -0.01
C GLU A 50 -12.10 -22.83 -0.40
N ARG A 51 -13.26 -23.43 -0.13
CA ARG A 51 -14.59 -22.83 -0.35
C ARG A 51 -14.89 -21.64 0.56
N GLU A 52 -14.22 -21.55 1.71
CA GLU A 52 -14.31 -20.41 2.64
C GLU A 52 -13.38 -19.26 2.23
N ALA A 53 -12.46 -19.49 1.28
CA ALA A 53 -11.39 -18.56 0.94
C ALA A 53 -11.71 -17.73 -0.31
N VAL A 54 -11.61 -16.41 -0.21
CA VAL A 54 -11.81 -15.52 -1.36
C VAL A 54 -10.58 -15.57 -2.26
N THR A 55 -10.79 -15.94 -3.54
CA THR A 55 -9.73 -15.87 -4.55
C THR A 55 -9.48 -14.40 -4.92
N ILE A 56 -8.26 -13.92 -4.67
CA ILE A 56 -7.79 -12.60 -5.06
C ILE A 56 -6.90 -12.77 -6.30
N GLN A 57 -7.16 -12.01 -7.37
CA GLN A 57 -6.23 -11.93 -8.49
C GLN A 57 -5.19 -10.85 -8.21
N VAL A 58 -3.92 -11.21 -8.37
CA VAL A 58 -2.78 -10.32 -8.17
C VAL A 58 -1.89 -10.29 -9.40
N ASP A 59 -1.08 -9.24 -9.53
CA ASP A 59 -0.05 -9.18 -10.56
C ASP A 59 0.97 -10.32 -10.39
N GLY A 60 1.38 -10.93 -11.50
CA GLY A 60 2.39 -12.02 -11.54
C GLY A 60 3.80 -11.62 -11.11
N ARG A 61 3.99 -10.36 -10.67
CA ARG A 61 5.23 -9.84 -10.07
C ARG A 61 4.88 -8.96 -8.87
N PRO A 62 5.35 -9.27 -7.65
CA PRO A 62 5.20 -8.38 -6.51
C PRO A 62 6.12 -7.16 -6.64
N GLU A 63 5.73 -6.07 -5.99
CA GLU A 63 6.64 -4.99 -5.64
C GLU A 63 7.68 -5.47 -4.62
N SER A 64 8.89 -4.91 -4.65
CA SER A 64 9.95 -5.19 -3.68
C SER A 64 10.30 -3.92 -2.88
N LYS A 65 10.20 -4.02 -1.55
CA LYS A 65 10.54 -2.96 -0.58
C LYS A 65 11.67 -3.50 0.30
N GLY A 66 12.87 -3.58 -0.29
CA GLY A 66 14.00 -4.31 0.30
C GLY A 66 13.71 -5.82 0.37
N PRO A 67 13.80 -6.47 1.55
CA PRO A 67 13.50 -7.90 1.68
C PRO A 67 12.00 -8.23 1.63
N GLN A 68 11.12 -7.23 1.70
CA GLN A 68 9.67 -7.42 1.66
C GLN A 68 9.16 -7.53 0.22
N LEU A 69 8.24 -8.46 -0.02
CA LEU A 69 7.52 -8.62 -1.29
C LEU A 69 6.02 -8.35 -1.08
N THR A 70 5.46 -7.48 -1.92
CA THR A 70 4.05 -7.07 -1.84
C THR A 70 3.34 -7.36 -3.15
N TRP A 71 2.36 -8.26 -3.13
CA TRP A 71 1.55 -8.59 -4.30
C TRP A 71 0.44 -7.55 -4.48
N VAL A 72 0.34 -6.96 -5.67
CA VAL A 72 -0.65 -5.91 -5.98
C VAL A 72 -1.91 -6.56 -6.56
N THR A 73 -3.09 -6.17 -6.06
CA THR A 73 -4.37 -6.70 -6.52
C THR A 73 -4.70 -6.15 -7.91
N SER A 74 -4.95 -7.02 -8.89
CA SER A 74 -5.08 -6.66 -10.31
C SER A 74 -6.53 -6.63 -10.81
N VAL A 75 -7.45 -7.37 -10.18
CA VAL A 75 -8.89 -7.41 -10.50
C VAL A 75 -9.72 -7.32 -9.22
N ARG A 76 -10.87 -6.63 -9.29
CA ARG A 76 -11.78 -6.46 -8.14
C ARG A 76 -12.25 -7.83 -7.62
N PRO A 77 -12.01 -8.16 -6.34
CA PRO A 77 -12.51 -9.39 -5.73
C PRO A 77 -14.04 -9.35 -5.54
N ALA A 78 -14.67 -10.53 -5.47
CA ALA A 78 -16.12 -10.66 -5.36
C ALA A 78 -16.73 -10.12 -4.05
N THR A 79 -15.89 -9.85 -3.04
CA THR A 79 -16.25 -9.21 -1.77
C THR A 79 -15.12 -8.27 -1.33
N HIS A 80 -15.43 -7.23 -0.56
CA HIS A 80 -14.40 -6.36 0.03
C HIS A 80 -13.48 -7.13 0.98
N ILE A 81 -12.16 -6.90 0.88
CA ILE A 81 -11.14 -7.68 1.59
C ILE A 81 -10.84 -7.06 2.96
N GLY A 82 -11.26 -7.73 4.02
CA GLY A 82 -11.14 -7.29 5.41
C GLY A 82 -10.18 -8.13 6.25
N LYS A 83 -9.92 -7.66 7.47
CA LYS A 83 -9.16 -8.38 8.49
C LYS A 83 -9.81 -9.73 8.83
N GLY A 84 -9.01 -10.74 9.11
CA GLY A 84 -9.43 -12.09 9.49
C GLY A 84 -9.89 -13.00 8.34
N GLN A 85 -10.10 -12.44 7.15
CA GLN A 85 -10.64 -13.16 5.99
C GLN A 85 -9.66 -14.19 5.43
N LEU A 86 -10.17 -15.37 5.06
CA LEU A 86 -9.40 -16.41 4.36
C LEU A 86 -9.30 -16.06 2.87
N ILE A 87 -8.12 -16.24 2.30
CA ILE A 87 -7.83 -15.86 0.91
C ILE A 87 -6.92 -16.86 0.20
N VAL A 88 -7.05 -16.91 -1.12
CA VAL A 88 -6.11 -17.57 -2.05
C VAL A 88 -5.63 -16.53 -3.05
N LEU A 89 -4.32 -16.34 -3.18
CA LEU A 89 -3.77 -15.47 -4.23
C LEU A 89 -3.66 -16.26 -5.53
N SER A 90 -3.98 -15.61 -6.64
CA SER A 90 -3.93 -16.19 -7.98
C SER A 90 -3.32 -15.21 -8.98
N ALA A 91 -2.48 -15.72 -9.87
CA ALA A 91 -1.84 -14.94 -10.92
C ALA A 91 -1.55 -15.86 -12.11
N GLU A 92 -1.97 -15.46 -13.31
CA GLU A 92 -1.89 -16.29 -14.52
C GLU A 92 -2.48 -17.70 -14.28
N ASN A 93 -1.67 -18.75 -14.44
CA ASN A 93 -2.05 -20.15 -14.21
C ASN A 93 -1.66 -20.67 -12.81
N ALA A 94 -1.19 -19.81 -11.91
CA ALA A 94 -0.72 -20.18 -10.57
C ALA A 94 -1.70 -19.75 -9.47
N LYS A 95 -1.77 -20.55 -8.40
CA LYS A 95 -2.48 -20.22 -7.15
C LYS A 95 -1.58 -20.54 -5.94
N THR A 96 -1.84 -19.86 -4.83
CA THR A 96 -1.33 -20.25 -3.51
C THR A 96 -2.23 -21.32 -2.87
N GLY A 97 -1.82 -21.87 -1.73
CA GLY A 97 -2.79 -22.40 -0.77
C GLY A 97 -3.47 -21.27 0.01
N ILE A 98 -4.22 -21.61 1.07
CA ILE A 98 -4.98 -20.64 1.87
C ILE A 98 -4.04 -19.83 2.79
N GLY A 99 -4.19 -18.51 2.78
CA GLY A 99 -3.69 -17.59 3.81
C GLY A 99 -4.83 -16.85 4.51
N ARG A 100 -4.50 -16.06 5.54
CA ARG A 100 -5.46 -15.21 6.26
C ARG A 100 -4.98 -13.77 6.34
N VAL A 101 -5.84 -12.84 5.93
CA VAL A 101 -5.61 -11.39 6.00
C VAL A 101 -5.54 -10.94 7.46
N ALA A 102 -4.55 -10.12 7.78
CA ALA A 102 -4.29 -9.59 9.11
C ALA A 102 -4.34 -8.05 9.12
N GLU A 103 -3.47 -7.43 9.90
CA GLU A 103 -3.39 -5.98 10.10
C GLU A 103 -2.91 -5.19 8.86
N ILE A 104 -3.20 -3.88 8.87
CA ILE A 104 -2.65 -2.92 7.91
C ILE A 104 -1.21 -2.61 8.28
N THR A 105 -0.32 -2.60 7.28
CA THR A 105 1.13 -2.36 7.46
C THR A 105 1.60 -1.07 6.79
N ASP A 106 0.92 -0.61 5.74
CA ASP A 106 1.06 0.72 5.15
C ASP A 106 -0.33 1.20 4.69
N MET A 107 -0.58 2.52 4.77
CA MET A 107 -1.82 3.16 4.32
C MET A 107 -1.49 4.34 3.39
N TYR A 108 -2.14 4.37 2.23
CA TYR A 108 -2.00 5.37 1.17
C TYR A 108 -3.41 5.79 0.70
N ARG A 109 -3.54 6.96 0.07
CA ARG A 109 -4.85 7.49 -0.33
C ARG A 109 -5.68 6.53 -1.20
N HIS A 110 -5.01 5.80 -2.09
CA HIS A 110 -5.67 4.85 -3.01
C HIS A 110 -5.40 3.38 -2.65
N TRP A 111 -4.56 3.09 -1.65
CA TRP A 111 -4.14 1.72 -1.33
C TRP A 111 -4.03 1.42 0.17
N ILE A 112 -4.51 0.23 0.55
CA ILE A 112 -4.22 -0.41 1.83
C ILE A 112 -3.23 -1.55 1.59
N THR A 113 -2.12 -1.58 2.31
CA THR A 113 -1.25 -2.76 2.38
C THR A 113 -1.60 -3.56 3.64
N ARG A 114 -2.00 -4.82 3.50
CA ARG A 114 -2.25 -5.73 4.63
C ARG A 114 -1.24 -6.88 4.67
N LEU A 115 -0.91 -7.33 5.88
CA LEU A 115 -0.18 -8.58 6.10
C LEU A 115 -1.10 -9.78 5.79
N VAL A 116 -0.53 -10.83 5.21
CA VAL A 116 -1.15 -12.14 5.01
C VAL A 116 -0.34 -13.18 5.78
N THR A 117 -1.04 -13.93 6.62
CA THR A 117 -0.48 -15.00 7.47
C THR A 117 -0.75 -16.37 6.86
N GLY A 118 0.03 -17.37 7.27
CA GLY A 118 -0.12 -18.77 6.82
C GLY A 118 1.00 -19.32 5.94
N GLY A 119 2.02 -18.51 5.63
CA GLY A 119 3.26 -18.96 5.00
C GLY A 119 4.45 -19.01 5.95
N PRO A 120 5.63 -19.46 5.49
CA PRO A 120 6.87 -19.53 6.29
C PRO A 120 7.56 -18.16 6.50
N GLY A 121 6.91 -17.06 6.11
CA GLY A 121 7.41 -15.70 6.23
C GLY A 121 6.32 -14.69 5.86
N ASN A 122 6.59 -13.40 6.11
CA ASN A 122 5.60 -12.34 5.91
C ASN A 122 5.28 -12.15 4.41
N VAL A 123 4.00 -12.22 4.09
CA VAL A 123 3.44 -11.96 2.75
C VAL A 123 2.61 -10.70 2.86
N TYR A 124 2.77 -9.73 1.95
CA TYR A 124 1.99 -8.50 1.97
C TYR A 124 1.13 -8.42 0.71
N ILE A 125 -0.09 -7.92 0.84
CA ILE A 125 -0.97 -7.62 -0.30
C ILE A 125 -1.33 -6.14 -0.31
N LYS A 126 -1.25 -5.52 -1.49
CA LYS A 126 -1.71 -4.15 -1.73
C LYS A 126 -3.06 -4.21 -2.43
N ILE A 127 -4.05 -3.58 -1.81
CA ILE A 127 -5.46 -3.62 -2.21
C ILE A 127 -5.93 -2.19 -2.43
N PRO A 128 -6.63 -1.86 -3.53
CA PRO A 128 -7.29 -0.57 -3.66
C PRO A 128 -8.21 -0.30 -2.47
N VAL A 129 -8.24 0.94 -2.00
CA VAL A 129 -9.04 1.36 -0.83
C VAL A 129 -10.51 0.97 -1.01
N ALA A 130 -11.11 1.28 -2.16
CA ALA A 130 -12.48 0.91 -2.52
C ALA A 130 -12.75 -0.61 -2.63
N TRP A 131 -11.74 -1.47 -2.50
CA TRP A 131 -11.88 -2.94 -2.50
C TRP A 131 -11.49 -3.58 -1.15
N SER A 132 -11.02 -2.82 -0.17
CA SER A 132 -10.74 -3.32 1.19
C SER A 132 -11.87 -2.94 2.15
N ARG A 133 -12.21 -3.84 3.08
CA ARG A 133 -13.01 -3.49 4.25
C ARG A 133 -12.05 -3.01 5.34
N LEU A 134 -12.31 -1.82 5.89
CA LEU A 134 -11.62 -1.27 7.05
C LEU A 134 -12.47 -1.50 8.29
N ASP A 135 -11.86 -2.00 9.37
CA ASP A 135 -12.53 -2.09 10.66
C ASP A 135 -12.70 -0.67 11.25
N GLY A 136 -13.67 -0.43 12.14
CA GLY A 136 -14.06 0.92 12.60
C GLY A 136 -12.91 1.92 12.86
N PRO A 137 -11.90 1.59 13.70
CA PRO A 137 -10.75 2.46 13.93
C PRO A 137 -9.87 2.69 12.69
N GLU A 138 -9.70 1.66 11.84
CA GLU A 138 -8.96 1.78 10.58
C GLU A 138 -9.69 2.73 9.61
N ASN A 139 -11.02 2.66 9.55
CA ASN A 139 -11.87 3.54 8.73
C ASN A 139 -11.79 5.00 9.21
N ILE A 140 -12.01 5.25 10.50
CA ILE A 140 -11.96 6.59 11.09
C ILE A 140 -10.60 7.25 10.81
N ILE A 141 -9.50 6.53 11.01
CA ILE A 141 -8.14 7.02 10.73
C ILE A 141 -7.96 7.30 9.24
N HIS A 142 -8.37 6.39 8.35
CA HIS A 142 -8.27 6.61 6.90
C HIS A 142 -9.06 7.84 6.45
N THR A 143 -10.32 7.95 6.86
CA THR A 143 -11.25 9.02 6.46
C THR A 143 -10.77 10.38 6.99
N GLN A 144 -10.32 10.48 8.25
CA GLN A 144 -9.74 11.71 8.80
C GLN A 144 -8.43 12.12 8.11
N LEU A 145 -7.57 11.15 7.76
CA LEU A 145 -6.26 11.43 7.17
C LEU A 145 -6.25 11.44 5.64
N TYR A 146 -7.36 11.12 4.96
CA TYR A 146 -7.42 10.86 3.50
C TYR A 146 -6.70 11.89 2.62
N ARG A 147 -6.90 13.19 2.91
CA ARG A 147 -6.27 14.30 2.18
C ARG A 147 -4.79 14.49 2.53
N SER A 148 -4.36 14.04 3.72
CA SER A 148 -2.96 14.03 4.19
C SER A 148 -2.20 12.75 3.83
N LEU A 149 -2.89 11.63 3.54
CA LEU A 149 -2.26 10.39 3.10
C LEU A 149 -1.53 10.60 1.76
N PRO A 150 -0.37 9.94 1.54
CA PRO A 150 0.34 10.05 0.27
C PRO A 150 -0.50 9.49 -0.88
N ALA A 151 -0.64 10.27 -1.96
CA ALA A 151 -1.34 9.88 -3.18
C ALA A 151 -0.49 9.00 -4.11
N VAL A 152 0.82 8.83 -3.82
CA VAL A 152 1.73 7.94 -4.54
C VAL A 152 2.02 6.69 -3.71
N PRO A 153 2.09 5.48 -4.32
CA PRO A 153 2.01 5.23 -5.76
C PRO A 153 0.59 5.39 -6.31
N LEU A 154 0.46 6.02 -7.49
CA LEU A 154 -0.81 6.08 -8.20
C LEU A 154 -1.25 4.67 -8.64
N PRO A 155 -2.55 4.39 -8.75
CA PRO A 155 -3.07 3.18 -9.37
C PRO A 155 -2.43 2.89 -10.75
N PRO A 156 -2.23 1.61 -11.14
CA PRO A 156 -1.79 1.26 -12.49
C PRO A 156 -2.86 1.68 -13.51
N PRO A 157 -2.52 1.90 -14.80
CA PRO A 157 -3.47 2.38 -15.81
C PRO A 157 -4.76 1.55 -15.94
N THR A 158 -4.68 0.24 -15.70
CA THR A 158 -5.83 -0.69 -15.64
C THR A 158 -6.89 -0.31 -14.60
N LEU A 159 -6.48 0.33 -13.50
CA LEU A 159 -7.34 0.76 -12.39
C LEU A 159 -7.63 2.27 -12.39
N ARG A 160 -7.04 3.04 -13.31
CA ARG A 160 -7.30 4.49 -13.41
C ARG A 160 -8.65 4.84 -14.05
N ASN A 161 -9.29 3.87 -14.69
CA ASN A 161 -10.60 4.02 -15.31
C ASN A 161 -11.74 3.58 -14.37
N ASP A 162 -11.43 3.14 -13.14
CA ASP A 162 -12.42 2.88 -12.09
C ASP A 162 -12.62 4.16 -11.26
N PRO A 163 -13.79 4.84 -11.37
CA PRO A 163 -14.03 6.10 -10.66
C PRO A 163 -14.01 5.92 -9.14
N LEU A 164 -14.35 4.73 -8.63
CA LEU A 164 -14.31 4.41 -7.19
C LEU A 164 -12.88 4.47 -6.62
N ILE A 165 -11.87 4.29 -7.47
CA ILE A 165 -10.45 4.30 -7.10
C ILE A 165 -9.83 5.70 -7.29
N MET A 166 -10.31 6.50 -8.24
CA MET A 166 -9.65 7.72 -8.71
C MET A 166 -10.38 9.04 -8.43
N GLU A 167 -11.72 9.09 -8.48
CA GLU A 167 -12.49 10.35 -8.51
C GLU A 167 -12.91 10.85 -7.12
N THR A 168 -12.59 10.09 -6.08
CA THR A 168 -12.98 10.35 -4.69
C THR A 168 -12.23 11.55 -4.08
N TYR A 169 -12.85 12.73 -4.15
CA TYR A 169 -12.49 13.93 -3.37
C TYR A 169 -12.84 13.81 -1.88
N GLU A 170 -13.81 12.93 -1.58
CA GLU A 170 -14.25 12.47 -0.26
C GLU A 170 -13.87 10.98 -0.08
N SER A 171 -14.07 10.42 1.12
CA SER A 171 -13.61 9.07 1.44
C SER A 171 -14.50 8.02 0.74
N PRO A 172 -13.97 7.01 0.03
CA PRO A 172 -14.76 5.97 -0.67
C PRO A 172 -15.57 5.03 0.26
N TYR A 173 -15.72 5.37 1.54
CA TYR A 173 -16.31 4.54 2.60
C TYR A 173 -17.66 5.06 3.14
N GLU A 174 -18.29 6.05 2.49
CA GLU A 174 -19.59 6.59 2.94
C GLU A 174 -20.76 5.58 2.82
N PHE A 175 -20.55 4.44 2.17
CA PHE A 175 -21.59 3.48 1.82
C PHE A 175 -22.13 2.59 2.95
N GLU A 176 -21.50 2.52 4.13
CA GLU A 176 -21.87 1.58 5.22
C GLU A 176 -21.85 2.21 6.63
N LEU A 177 -22.54 3.34 6.83
CA LEU A 177 -22.94 3.81 8.17
C LEU A 177 -24.42 3.51 8.51
N GLU A 178 -25.29 3.25 7.51
CA GLU A 178 -26.75 3.08 7.69
C GLU A 178 -27.19 1.67 8.15
N SER A 179 -26.43 0.95 8.98
CA SER A 179 -26.78 -0.44 9.36
C SER A 179 -26.46 -0.85 10.79
N ALA A 180 -26.03 0.08 11.65
CA ALA A 180 -25.71 -0.20 13.06
C ALA A 180 -26.81 0.23 14.05
N GLU A 181 -27.78 1.05 13.65
CA GLU A 181 -28.95 1.44 14.46
C GLU A 181 -30.16 0.55 14.12
N ARG A 182 -30.03 -0.72 14.46
CA ARG A 182 -31.18 -1.57 14.83
C ARG A 182 -30.88 -2.16 16.20
N ASP A 183 -31.25 -1.40 17.21
CA ASP A 183 -31.51 -1.96 18.53
C ASP A 183 -32.63 -3.01 18.38
N ASP A 184 -32.40 -4.22 18.87
CA ASP A 184 -33.44 -5.25 18.98
C ASP A 184 -34.33 -4.93 20.20
N GLU A 185 -35.57 -4.48 19.93
CA GLU A 185 -36.67 -4.30 20.92
C GLU A 185 -37.66 -5.48 20.90
#